data_AF-A0AA39JZ42-F1
#
_entry.id   AF-A0AA39JZ42-F1
#
_cell.length_a   1.000
_cell.length_b   1.000
_cell.length_c   1.000
_cell.angle_alpha   90.00
_cell.angle_beta   90.00
_cell.angle_gamma   90.00
#
_symmetry.space_group_name_H-M   'P 1'
#
loop_
_entity.id
_entity.type
_entity.pdbx_description
1 polymer ?
#
loop_
_entity_poly.entity_id
_entity_poly.type
_entity_poly.pdbx_seq_one_letter_code
_entity_poly.pdbx_strand_id
1 'polypeptide(L)'
;MLTLLKTFVPLLLAASALAIENTVYIITNAETPSLHRPGLTPIGHHRAGHCIPEVFGNLSLGFIASCTPNSDTGTCIPAVATAAPLANSLGMGIDTSCGTGEESDDDCVKNLLHAYAKTSSAPILIVWDAAAMDDLLENLDMELPDADNEDDEEGQEEEPVGTHPDVILTKIKGSKLAESSMNCTSIDGPADDSDTVVYTLSNSQRRRSLHRRRFSLRASESFKTHWDLGRST
;
A
#
# COMPACT_ATOMS: atom_id res chain seq x y z
N MET A 1 -59.64 -1.62 40.74
CA MET A 1 -58.50 -0.86 40.17
C MET A 1 -57.35 -1.83 39.97
N LEU A 2 -57.09 -2.27 38.73
CA LEU A 2 -55.89 -3.03 38.38
C LEU A 2 -55.10 -2.18 37.38
N THR A 3 -53.95 -1.67 37.79
CA THR A 3 -53.04 -0.89 36.96
C THR A 3 -52.09 -1.83 36.21
N LEU A 4 -52.21 -1.82 34.88
CA LEU A 4 -51.42 -2.60 33.93
C LEU A 4 -50.08 -1.90 33.70
N LEU A 5 -49.00 -2.39 34.33
CA LEU A 5 -47.65 -1.89 34.07
C LEU A 5 -47.18 -2.37 32.70
N LYS A 6 -47.01 -1.42 31.78
CA LYS A 6 -46.51 -1.63 30.42
C LYS A 6 -44.98 -1.54 30.46
N THR A 7 -44.29 -2.67 30.56
CA THR A 7 -42.83 -2.74 30.50
C THR A 7 -42.36 -2.44 29.07
N PHE A 8 -41.86 -1.22 28.87
CA PHE A 8 -41.09 -0.86 27.68
C PHE A 8 -39.69 -1.48 27.80
N VAL A 9 -39.41 -2.49 26.99
CA VAL A 9 -38.05 -3.03 26.80
C VAL A 9 -37.36 -2.17 25.73
N PRO A 10 -36.30 -1.43 26.06
CA PRO A 10 -35.54 -0.70 25.04
C PRO A 10 -34.72 -1.73 24.25
N LEU A 11 -35.04 -1.87 22.96
CA LEU A 11 -34.23 -2.61 22.01
C LEU A 11 -32.95 -1.78 21.75
N LEU A 12 -31.87 -2.06 22.49
CA LEU A 12 -30.55 -1.57 22.14
C LEU A 12 -30.16 -2.21 20.81
N LEU A 13 -30.29 -1.48 19.70
CA LEU A 13 -29.51 -1.77 18.50
C LEU A 13 -28.07 -1.41 18.84
N ALA A 14 -27.27 -2.41 19.19
CA ALA A 14 -25.83 -2.28 19.15
C ALA A 14 -25.45 -2.03 17.68
N ALA A 15 -25.10 -0.79 17.35
CA ALA A 15 -24.42 -0.48 16.09
C ALA A 15 -23.02 -1.06 16.20
N SER A 16 -22.89 -2.36 15.91
CA SER A 16 -21.60 -2.96 15.61
C SER A 16 -21.06 -2.22 14.38
N ALA A 17 -20.04 -1.39 14.59
CA ALA A 17 -19.24 -0.84 13.50
C ALA A 17 -18.72 -2.05 12.70
N LEU A 18 -19.29 -2.27 11.51
CA LEU A 18 -18.87 -3.34 10.62
C LEU A 18 -17.49 -2.95 10.09
N ALA A 19 -16.46 -3.57 10.63
CA ALA A 19 -15.13 -3.55 10.03
C ALA A 19 -15.21 -4.12 8.61
N ILE A 20 -14.54 -3.49 7.65
CA ILE A 20 -14.46 -3.97 6.27
C ILE A 20 -13.80 -5.35 6.29
N GLU A 21 -14.54 -6.38 5.88
CA GLU A 21 -14.02 -7.76 5.83
C GLU A 21 -13.43 -8.12 4.47
N ASN A 22 -13.67 -7.28 3.46
CA ASN A 22 -13.16 -7.44 2.11
C ASN A 22 -11.63 -7.37 2.11
N THR A 23 -10.98 -8.19 1.28
CA THR A 23 -9.60 -7.94 0.89
C THR A 23 -9.56 -6.70 0.01
N VAL A 24 -8.71 -5.74 0.35
CA VAL A 24 -8.50 -4.52 -0.43
C VAL A 24 -7.12 -4.59 -1.06
N TYR A 25 -7.08 -4.49 -2.38
CA TYR A 25 -5.87 -4.30 -3.16
C TYR A 25 -5.77 -2.83 -3.56
N ILE A 26 -4.60 -2.22 -3.40
CA ILE A 26 -4.32 -0.85 -3.81
C ILE A 26 -3.12 -0.86 -4.74
N ILE A 27 -3.27 -0.20 -5.87
CA ILE A 27 -2.21 0.03 -6.83
C ILE A 27 -2.23 1.50 -7.24
N THR A 28 -1.08 2.04 -7.60
CA THR A 28 -0.99 3.35 -8.23
C THR A 28 -1.31 3.27 -9.74
N ASN A 29 -1.40 4.41 -10.41
CA ASN A 29 -1.45 4.47 -11.87
C ASN A 29 -0.21 3.82 -12.50
N ALA A 30 -0.39 3.25 -13.68
CA ALA A 30 0.71 2.77 -14.51
C ALA A 30 1.60 3.93 -15.01
N GLU A 31 2.68 3.60 -15.71
CA GLU A 31 3.74 4.54 -16.09
C GLU A 31 3.19 5.72 -16.90
N THR A 32 3.38 6.93 -16.35
CA THR A 32 2.93 8.20 -16.94
C THR A 32 4.06 8.93 -17.66
N PRO A 33 3.76 9.82 -18.62
CA PRO A 33 4.78 10.64 -19.24
C PRO A 33 5.46 11.55 -18.22
N SER A 34 6.75 11.80 -18.42
CA SER A 34 7.49 12.77 -17.62
C SER A 34 6.91 14.19 -17.73
N LEU A 35 7.24 15.04 -16.75
CA LEU A 35 6.74 16.42 -16.64
C LEU A 35 5.23 16.52 -16.41
N HIS A 36 4.64 15.55 -15.70
CA HIS A 36 3.24 15.55 -15.27
C HIS A 36 2.24 15.72 -16.43
N ARG A 37 2.54 15.17 -17.62
CA ARG A 37 1.56 15.19 -18.70
C ARG A 37 0.49 14.13 -18.44
N PRO A 38 -0.79 14.40 -18.74
CA PRO A 38 -1.85 13.46 -18.50
C PRO A 38 -1.73 12.21 -19.38
N GLY A 39 -2.26 11.10 -18.89
CA GLY A 39 -2.35 9.82 -19.60
C GLY A 39 -1.22 8.84 -19.28
N LEU A 40 -1.15 7.75 -20.05
CA LEU A 40 -0.17 6.68 -19.89
C LEU A 40 0.88 6.73 -21.01
N THR A 41 2.09 6.30 -20.68
CA THR A 41 3.12 5.98 -21.68
C THR A 41 2.77 4.68 -22.41
N PRO A 42 3.48 4.33 -23.50
CA PRO A 42 3.36 3.00 -24.10
C PRO A 42 3.61 1.84 -23.11
N ILE A 43 4.54 2.02 -22.16
CA ILE A 43 4.80 1.03 -21.10
C ILE A 43 3.60 0.97 -20.14
N GLY A 44 3.07 2.13 -19.74
CA GLY A 44 1.89 2.20 -18.89
C GLY A 44 0.66 1.55 -19.51
N HIS A 45 0.45 1.74 -20.82
CA HIS A 45 -0.59 1.02 -21.56
C HIS A 45 -0.36 -0.49 -21.60
N HIS A 46 0.90 -0.94 -21.67
CA HIS A 46 1.22 -2.36 -21.60
C HIS A 46 0.89 -2.95 -20.22
N ARG A 47 1.33 -2.29 -19.12
CA ARG A 47 1.01 -2.69 -17.75
C ARG A 47 -0.50 -2.75 -17.51
N ALA A 48 -1.22 -1.69 -17.85
CA ALA A 48 -2.67 -1.60 -17.72
C ALA A 48 -3.42 -2.63 -18.58
N GLY A 49 -2.94 -2.88 -19.80
CA GLY A 49 -3.63 -3.73 -20.76
C GLY A 49 -3.37 -5.23 -20.63
N HIS A 50 -2.23 -5.62 -20.05
CA HIS A 50 -1.80 -7.02 -20.01
C HIS A 50 -1.50 -7.49 -18.59
N CYS A 51 -0.62 -6.80 -17.88
CA CYS A 51 -0.17 -7.28 -16.58
C CYS A 51 -1.25 -7.19 -15.49
N ILE A 52 -1.87 -6.02 -15.32
CA ILE A 52 -2.93 -5.85 -14.31
C ILE A 52 -4.09 -6.85 -14.56
N PRO A 53 -4.58 -7.05 -15.79
CA PRO A 53 -5.53 -8.11 -16.10
C PRO A 53 -5.06 -9.54 -15.75
N GLU A 54 -3.79 -9.88 -15.93
CA GLU A 54 -3.25 -11.19 -15.57
C GLU A 54 -3.22 -11.41 -14.05
N VAL A 55 -2.83 -10.38 -13.29
CA VAL A 55 -2.77 -10.42 -11.83
C VAL A 55 -4.18 -10.49 -11.22
N PHE A 56 -5.07 -9.60 -11.64
CA PHE A 56 -6.36 -9.38 -10.97
C PHE A 56 -7.54 -10.05 -11.67
N GLY A 57 -7.45 -10.41 -12.95
CA GLY A 57 -8.59 -10.88 -13.74
C GLY A 57 -9.19 -12.21 -13.29
N ASN A 58 -8.44 -13.01 -12.52
CA ASN A 58 -8.92 -14.25 -11.91
C ASN A 58 -9.33 -14.08 -10.44
N LEU A 59 -9.06 -12.91 -9.85
CA LEU A 59 -9.62 -12.56 -8.55
C LEU A 59 -11.07 -12.18 -8.80
N SER A 60 -12.01 -12.81 -8.10
CA SER A 60 -13.44 -12.49 -8.20
C SER A 60 -13.75 -11.12 -7.59
N LEU A 61 -13.16 -10.05 -8.13
CA LEU A 61 -13.35 -8.67 -7.72
C LEU A 61 -14.84 -8.34 -7.79
N GLY A 62 -15.33 -7.67 -6.75
CA GLY A 62 -16.71 -7.18 -6.73
C GLY A 62 -16.81 -5.65 -6.75
N PHE A 63 -15.68 -4.95 -6.60
CA PHE A 63 -15.64 -3.49 -6.66
C PHE A 63 -14.30 -2.98 -7.19
N ILE A 64 -14.35 -1.94 -8.03
CA ILE A 64 -13.18 -1.22 -8.51
C ILE A 64 -13.44 0.27 -8.26
N ALA A 65 -12.54 0.92 -7.52
CA ALA A 65 -12.58 2.35 -7.25
C ALA A 65 -11.33 3.04 -7.79
N SER A 66 -11.50 4.30 -8.20
CA SER A 66 -10.42 5.20 -8.55
C SER A 66 -10.80 6.63 -8.18
N CYS A 67 -9.85 7.54 -8.27
CA CYS A 67 -10.13 8.93 -7.96
C CYS A 67 -10.85 9.64 -9.11
N THR A 68 -11.59 10.71 -8.81
CA THR A 68 -12.30 11.53 -9.80
C THR A 68 -11.30 12.21 -10.76
N PRO A 69 -11.37 11.95 -12.09
CA PRO A 69 -10.51 12.62 -13.05
C PRO A 69 -10.69 14.14 -13.06
N ASN A 70 -9.59 14.88 -12.99
CA ASN A 70 -9.60 16.34 -13.13
C ASN A 70 -8.95 16.73 -14.46
N SER A 71 -9.73 17.34 -15.36
CA SER A 71 -9.25 17.74 -16.70
C SER A 71 -8.32 18.94 -16.68
N ASP A 72 -8.40 19.79 -15.65
CA ASP A 72 -7.63 21.03 -15.57
C ASP A 72 -6.21 20.76 -15.07
N THR A 73 -6.07 19.84 -14.11
CA THR A 73 -4.78 19.45 -13.52
C THR A 73 -4.19 18.19 -14.16
N GLY A 74 -5.02 17.35 -14.78
CA GLY A 74 -4.62 16.04 -15.30
C GLY A 74 -4.58 14.93 -14.24
N THR A 75 -4.81 15.27 -12.96
CA THR A 75 -4.84 14.33 -11.83
C THR A 75 -5.91 13.27 -12.04
N CYS A 76 -5.64 12.04 -11.61
CA CYS A 76 -6.56 10.90 -11.66
C CYS A 76 -6.93 10.38 -13.06
N ILE A 77 -6.63 11.12 -14.13
CA ILE A 77 -6.76 10.62 -15.50
C ILE A 77 -5.92 9.35 -15.72
N PRO A 78 -4.64 9.29 -15.29
CA PRO A 78 -3.85 8.07 -15.43
C PRO A 78 -4.36 6.91 -14.59
N ALA A 79 -4.86 7.16 -13.38
CA ALA A 79 -5.40 6.13 -12.50
C ALA A 79 -6.63 5.44 -13.12
N VAL A 80 -7.59 6.22 -13.62
CA VAL A 80 -8.77 5.67 -14.32
C VAL A 80 -8.36 4.96 -15.61
N ALA A 81 -7.41 5.51 -16.37
CA ALA A 81 -6.90 4.86 -17.58
C ALA A 81 -6.18 3.54 -17.28
N THR A 82 -5.54 3.42 -16.12
CA THR A 82 -4.88 2.20 -15.64
C THR A 82 -5.89 1.11 -15.30
N ALA A 83 -6.98 1.46 -14.63
CA ALA A 83 -8.03 0.52 -14.22
C ALA A 83 -8.92 0.05 -15.39
N ALA A 84 -9.09 0.89 -16.42
CA ALA A 84 -10.08 0.68 -17.48
C ALA A 84 -9.98 -0.67 -18.22
N PRO A 85 -8.80 -1.18 -18.61
CA PRO A 85 -8.73 -2.45 -19.33
C PRO A 85 -9.23 -3.65 -18.50
N LEU A 86 -8.87 -3.72 -17.21
CA LEU A 86 -9.35 -4.75 -16.30
C LEU A 86 -10.86 -4.60 -16.04
N ALA A 87 -11.34 -3.39 -15.76
CA ALA A 87 -12.76 -3.16 -15.54
C ALA A 87 -13.60 -3.59 -16.76
N ASN A 88 -13.14 -3.25 -17.96
CA ASN A 88 -13.78 -3.65 -19.21
C ASN A 88 -13.76 -5.18 -19.42
N SER A 89 -12.66 -5.87 -19.11
CA SER A 89 -12.55 -7.32 -19.28
C SER A 89 -13.47 -8.08 -18.30
N LEU A 90 -13.66 -7.53 -17.10
CA LEU A 90 -14.58 -8.06 -16.08
C LEU A 90 -16.05 -7.63 -16.28
N GLY A 91 -16.32 -6.69 -17.20
CA GLY A 91 -17.66 -6.13 -17.38
C GLY A 91 -18.14 -5.29 -16.19
N MET A 92 -17.21 -4.66 -15.49
CA MET A 92 -17.44 -3.85 -14.28
C MET A 92 -17.29 -2.35 -14.58
N GLY A 93 -17.97 -1.53 -13.78
CA GLY A 93 -17.70 -0.09 -13.74
C GLY A 93 -16.53 0.23 -12.81
N ILE A 94 -15.96 1.43 -12.97
CA ILE A 94 -15.02 2.02 -12.03
C ILE A 94 -15.77 3.11 -11.27
N ASP A 95 -15.84 2.99 -9.95
CA ASP A 95 -16.36 4.07 -9.13
C ASP A 95 -15.32 5.18 -9.04
N THR A 96 -15.71 6.40 -9.41
CA THR A 96 -14.84 7.59 -9.44
C THR A 96 -15.43 8.73 -8.60
N SER A 97 -16.27 8.41 -7.60
CA SER A 97 -16.98 9.42 -6.81
C SER A 97 -16.12 10.16 -5.79
N CYS A 98 -14.93 9.65 -5.47
CA CYS A 98 -14.02 10.27 -4.50
C CYS A 98 -12.87 10.99 -5.21
N GLY A 99 -12.68 12.27 -4.91
CA GLY A 99 -11.60 13.08 -5.46
C GLY A 99 -10.29 12.96 -4.67
N THR A 100 -9.30 13.74 -5.08
CA THR A 100 -8.03 13.98 -4.37
C THR A 100 -7.85 15.47 -4.11
N GLY A 101 -6.94 15.80 -3.18
CA GLY A 101 -6.56 17.17 -2.84
C GLY A 101 -7.42 17.81 -1.74
N GLU A 102 -7.10 19.06 -1.41
CA GLU A 102 -7.61 19.77 -0.22
C GLU A 102 -9.15 19.96 -0.18
N GLU A 103 -9.80 19.92 -1.34
CA GLU A 103 -11.26 20.08 -1.45
C GLU A 103 -12.01 18.74 -1.43
N SER A 104 -11.28 17.62 -1.31
CA SER A 104 -11.87 16.29 -1.23
C SER A 104 -12.29 15.95 0.21
N ASP A 105 -13.31 15.11 0.35
CA ASP A 105 -13.73 14.58 1.65
C ASP A 105 -12.77 13.43 2.03
N ASP A 106 -11.96 13.65 3.07
CA ASP A 106 -10.97 12.68 3.57
C ASP A 106 -11.58 11.31 3.88
N ASP A 107 -12.83 11.28 4.36
CA ASP A 107 -13.52 10.03 4.67
C ASP A 107 -14.20 9.38 3.45
N CYS A 108 -14.13 9.98 2.25
CA CYS A 108 -14.90 9.53 1.09
C CYS A 108 -14.63 8.08 0.72
N VAL A 109 -13.36 7.71 0.52
CA VAL A 109 -13.00 6.35 0.10
C VAL A 109 -13.37 5.36 1.21
N LYS A 110 -13.06 5.68 2.46
CA LYS A 110 -13.44 4.86 3.62
C LYS A 110 -14.95 4.62 3.67
N ASN A 111 -15.77 5.66 3.51
CA ASN A 111 -17.22 5.58 3.47
C ASN A 111 -17.71 4.73 2.28
N LEU A 112 -17.08 4.86 1.12
CA LEU A 112 -17.38 4.07 -0.07
C LEU A 112 -17.12 2.58 0.18
N LEU A 113 -15.96 2.23 0.74
CA LEU A 113 -15.62 0.85 1.09
C LEU A 113 -16.57 0.27 2.16
N HIS A 114 -16.89 1.04 3.19
CA HIS A 114 -17.86 0.62 4.22
C HIS A 114 -19.27 0.43 3.65
N ALA A 115 -19.69 1.25 2.68
CA ALA A 115 -20.97 1.11 2.02
C ALA A 115 -21.02 -0.19 1.21
N TYR A 116 -19.98 -0.46 0.43
CA TYR A 116 -19.88 -1.70 -0.34
C TYR A 116 -19.81 -2.95 0.57
N ALA A 117 -19.00 -2.90 1.63
CA ALA A 117 -18.83 -4.00 2.61
C ALA A 117 -20.13 -4.42 3.32
N LYS A 118 -21.14 -3.53 3.40
CA LYS A 118 -22.47 -3.88 3.94
C LYS A 118 -23.26 -4.81 3.02
N THR A 119 -22.89 -4.90 1.75
CA THR A 119 -23.65 -5.62 0.71
C THR A 119 -22.89 -6.78 0.09
N SER A 120 -21.56 -6.79 0.19
CA SER A 120 -20.71 -7.80 -0.43
C SER A 120 -19.41 -7.98 0.35
N SER A 121 -18.91 -9.22 0.42
CA SER A 121 -17.59 -9.56 0.94
C SER A 121 -16.54 -9.79 -0.17
N ALA A 122 -16.91 -9.64 -1.44
CA ALA A 122 -15.97 -9.87 -2.55
C ALA A 122 -14.85 -8.82 -2.55
N PRO A 123 -13.62 -9.16 -3.00
CA PRO A 123 -12.48 -8.28 -2.93
C PRO A 123 -12.66 -6.97 -3.70
N ILE A 124 -11.90 -5.96 -3.28
CA ILE A 124 -11.93 -4.60 -3.80
C ILE A 124 -10.57 -4.27 -4.40
N LEU A 125 -10.57 -3.61 -5.57
CA LEU A 125 -9.39 -2.97 -6.14
C LEU A 125 -9.54 -1.46 -6.09
N ILE A 126 -8.55 -0.76 -5.53
CA ILE A 126 -8.40 0.69 -5.58
C ILE A 126 -7.23 1.00 -6.51
N VAL A 127 -7.47 1.83 -7.52
CA VAL A 127 -6.44 2.33 -8.42
C VAL A 127 -6.35 3.84 -8.24
N TRP A 128 -5.25 4.33 -7.71
CA TRP A 128 -5.14 5.74 -7.31
C TRP A 128 -4.05 6.50 -8.06
N ASP A 129 -4.07 7.82 -7.96
CA ASP A 129 -3.01 8.67 -8.52
C ASP A 129 -1.77 8.60 -7.61
N ALA A 130 -0.59 8.38 -8.20
CA ALA A 130 0.67 8.26 -7.48
C ALA A 130 0.95 9.48 -6.59
N ALA A 131 0.61 10.68 -7.06
CA ALA A 131 0.87 11.92 -6.34
C ALA A 131 -0.07 12.14 -5.14
N ALA A 132 -1.11 11.32 -5.00
CA ALA A 132 -2.10 11.40 -3.92
C ALA A 132 -2.23 10.07 -3.16
N MET A 133 -1.24 9.19 -3.27
CA MET A 133 -1.25 7.88 -2.60
C MET A 133 -1.13 8.02 -1.09
N ASP A 134 -0.26 8.90 -0.62
CA ASP A 134 -0.04 9.12 0.82
C ASP A 134 -1.34 9.57 1.52
N ASP A 135 -2.01 10.58 0.96
CA ASP A 135 -3.32 11.06 1.43
C ASP A 135 -4.35 9.92 1.48
N LEU A 136 -4.38 9.06 0.45
CA LEU A 136 -5.28 7.91 0.42
C LEU A 136 -5.00 6.93 1.57
N LEU A 137 -3.72 6.57 1.78
CA LEU A 137 -3.31 5.59 2.78
C LEU A 137 -3.53 6.11 4.21
N GLU A 138 -3.27 7.39 4.45
CA GLU A 138 -3.58 8.07 5.72
C GLU A 138 -5.08 8.02 6.00
N ASN A 139 -5.90 8.40 5.03
CA ASN A 139 -7.36 8.44 5.15
C ASN A 139 -8.01 7.07 5.36
N LEU A 140 -7.38 6.01 4.84
CA LEU A 140 -7.83 4.63 5.03
C LEU A 140 -7.41 4.02 6.38
N ASP A 141 -6.66 4.74 7.23
CA ASP A 141 -6.13 4.28 8.52
C ASP A 141 -5.36 2.95 8.36
N MET A 142 -4.56 2.86 7.29
CA MET A 142 -3.79 1.67 6.96
C MET A 142 -2.45 1.71 7.69
N GLU A 143 -2.29 0.83 8.68
CA GLU A 143 -0.98 0.56 9.29
C GLU A 143 -0.02 0.04 8.20
N LEU A 144 0.91 0.91 7.80
CA LEU A 144 1.96 0.66 6.82
C LEU A 144 2.84 -0.51 7.26
N PRO A 145 3.51 -1.22 6.32
CA PRO A 145 4.52 -2.20 6.71
C PRO A 145 5.59 -1.52 7.57
N ASP A 146 6.15 -2.26 8.53
CA ASP A 146 7.28 -1.75 9.30
C ASP A 146 8.40 -1.47 8.30
N ALA A 147 8.82 -0.21 8.17
CA ALA A 147 10.05 0.12 7.47
C ALA A 147 11.18 -0.48 8.30
N ASP A 148 11.56 -1.71 7.98
CA ASP A 148 12.73 -2.35 8.55
C ASP A 148 13.94 -1.51 8.12
N ASN A 149 14.36 -0.53 8.93
CA ASN A 149 15.73 -0.31 9.38
C ASN A 149 15.82 0.93 10.29
N GLU A 150 16.00 0.66 11.58
CA GLU A 150 16.79 1.49 12.48
C GLU A 150 18.23 1.56 11.95
N ASP A 151 18.52 2.47 11.03
CA ASP A 151 19.86 3.02 10.82
C ASP A 151 19.69 4.28 9.96
N ASP A 152 19.54 5.42 10.65
CA ASP A 152 19.52 6.77 10.08
C ASP A 152 20.86 7.06 9.35
N GLU A 153 21.07 6.48 8.17
CA GLU A 153 21.99 7.06 7.20
C GLU A 153 21.28 8.27 6.57
N GLU A 154 21.51 9.44 7.16
CA GLU A 154 21.05 10.73 6.65
C GLU A 154 21.41 10.88 5.16
N GLY A 155 20.45 10.66 4.25
CA GLY A 155 20.61 10.98 2.83
C GLY A 155 19.92 10.11 1.79
N GLN A 156 19.14 9.08 2.15
CA GLN A 156 18.30 8.36 1.19
C GLN A 156 16.86 8.89 1.27
N GLU A 157 16.39 9.56 0.20
CA GLU A 157 14.97 9.88 0.03
C GLU A 157 14.23 8.53 -0.05
N GLU A 158 13.50 8.16 1.01
CA GLU A 158 12.66 6.96 0.96
C GLU A 158 11.58 7.16 -0.11
N GLU A 159 11.53 6.25 -1.08
CA GLU A 159 10.48 6.28 -2.09
C GLU A 159 9.12 6.06 -1.41
N PRO A 160 8.12 6.93 -1.62
CA PRO A 160 6.84 6.85 -0.94
C PRO A 160 6.12 5.53 -1.24
N VAL A 161 5.54 4.91 -0.20
CA VAL A 161 4.95 3.57 -0.24
C VAL A 161 3.88 3.46 -1.33
N GLY A 162 3.94 2.40 -2.14
CA GLY A 162 2.90 2.11 -3.13
C GLY A 162 2.84 3.06 -4.32
N THR A 163 3.79 3.99 -4.46
CA THR A 163 3.82 4.92 -5.60
C THR A 163 4.45 4.33 -6.86
N HIS A 164 5.23 3.25 -6.73
CA HIS A 164 5.82 2.56 -7.86
C HIS A 164 4.76 1.72 -8.62
N PRO A 165 4.66 1.81 -9.96
CA PRO A 165 3.65 1.09 -10.76
C PRO A 165 3.62 -0.44 -10.64
N ASP A 166 4.69 -1.06 -10.17
CA ASP A 166 4.79 -2.50 -9.93
C ASP A 166 4.26 -2.93 -8.55
N VAL A 167 3.98 -2.01 -7.65
CA VAL A 167 3.62 -2.36 -6.27
C VAL A 167 2.13 -2.62 -6.14
N ILE A 168 1.80 -3.73 -5.48
CA ILE A 168 0.47 -4.05 -4.97
C ILE A 168 0.52 -3.99 -3.45
N LEU A 169 -0.25 -3.08 -2.88
CA LEU A 169 -0.54 -3.06 -1.45
C LEU A 169 -1.79 -3.89 -1.20
N THR A 170 -1.70 -4.83 -0.25
CA THR A 170 -2.80 -5.72 0.12
C THR A 170 -3.16 -5.53 1.59
N LYS A 171 -4.41 -5.17 1.85
CA LYS A 171 -4.98 -5.12 3.19
C LYS A 171 -6.01 -6.23 3.37
N ILE A 172 -5.78 -7.08 4.37
CA ILE A 172 -6.73 -8.07 4.86
C ILE A 172 -7.18 -7.63 6.24
N LYS A 173 -8.42 -7.96 6.63
CA LYS A 173 -8.94 -7.65 7.95
C LYS A 173 -8.01 -8.17 9.05
N GLY A 174 -7.54 -7.25 9.90
CA GLY A 174 -6.66 -7.56 11.04
C GLY A 174 -5.20 -7.83 10.66
N SER A 175 -4.78 -7.58 9.42
CA SER A 175 -3.38 -7.61 9.01
C SER A 175 -2.80 -6.20 8.89
N LYS A 176 -1.48 -6.07 8.96
CA LYS A 176 -0.75 -4.92 8.41
C LYS A 176 -0.89 -4.90 6.88
N LEU A 177 -0.59 -3.76 6.28
CA LEU A 177 -0.50 -3.65 4.84
C LEU A 177 0.67 -4.53 4.35
N ALA A 178 0.42 -5.40 3.38
CA ALA A 178 1.43 -6.25 2.79
C ALA A 178 1.78 -5.72 1.39
N GLU A 179 3.06 -5.71 1.06
CA GLU A 179 3.55 -5.31 -0.25
C GLU A 179 3.92 -6.53 -1.10
N SER A 180 3.63 -6.46 -2.39
CA SER A 180 4.07 -7.45 -3.38
C SER A 180 4.24 -6.80 -4.75
N SER A 181 5.10 -7.38 -5.59
CA SER A 181 5.27 -6.97 -6.99
C SER A 181 4.20 -7.59 -7.89
N MET A 182 3.74 -6.86 -8.91
CA MET A 182 2.91 -7.40 -9.98
C MET A 182 3.68 -8.40 -10.85
N ASN A 183 5.00 -8.30 -10.90
CA ASN A 183 5.91 -9.17 -11.65
C ASN A 183 5.52 -9.24 -13.15
N CYS A 184 5.19 -8.08 -13.70
CA CYS A 184 4.98 -7.80 -15.09
C CYS A 184 6.26 -8.06 -15.89
N THR A 185 6.29 -9.24 -16.53
CA THR A 185 7.41 -9.67 -17.36
C THR A 185 7.81 -8.58 -18.35
N SER A 186 9.11 -8.30 -18.47
CA SER A 186 9.74 -7.34 -19.40
C SER A 186 9.59 -5.84 -19.11
N ILE A 187 8.77 -5.43 -18.14
CA ILE A 187 8.65 -4.02 -17.74
C ILE A 187 9.10 -3.77 -16.30
N ASP A 188 8.98 -4.77 -15.43
CA ASP A 188 9.64 -4.71 -14.12
C ASP A 188 11.12 -5.07 -14.30
N GLY A 189 11.99 -4.30 -13.65
CA GLY A 189 13.42 -4.61 -13.60
C GLY A 189 13.64 -6.02 -13.05
N PRO A 190 14.80 -6.66 -13.30
CA PRO A 190 15.13 -7.87 -12.56
C PRO A 190 15.01 -7.56 -11.07
N ALA A 191 14.10 -8.26 -10.37
CA ALA A 191 14.10 -8.25 -8.92
C ALA A 191 15.52 -8.65 -8.50
N ASP A 192 16.24 -7.76 -7.82
CA ASP A 192 17.46 -8.16 -7.13
C ASP A 192 17.07 -9.36 -6.26
N ASP A 193 17.73 -10.48 -6.49
CA ASP A 193 17.49 -11.82 -5.96
C ASP A 193 16.86 -11.81 -4.56
N SER A 194 15.52 -11.73 -4.49
CA SER A 194 14.81 -11.68 -3.22
C SER A 194 14.64 -13.12 -2.75
N ASP A 195 15.48 -13.51 -1.80
CA ASP A 195 15.25 -14.65 -0.93
C ASP A 195 13.78 -14.65 -0.52
N THR A 196 13.07 -15.74 -0.87
CA THR A 196 11.66 -15.90 -0.54
C THR A 196 11.53 -15.96 0.99
N VAL A 197 11.26 -14.82 1.64
CA VAL A 197 10.95 -14.80 3.07
C VAL A 197 9.57 -15.40 3.26
N VAL A 198 9.54 -16.72 3.39
CA VAL A 198 8.41 -17.41 4.00
C VAL A 198 8.39 -16.97 5.46
N TYR A 199 7.46 -16.08 5.82
CA TYR A 199 7.18 -15.74 7.21
C TYR A 199 6.63 -16.99 7.93
N THR A 200 7.51 -17.86 8.41
CA THR A 200 7.16 -18.85 9.43
C THR A 200 6.99 -18.14 10.77
N LEU A 201 5.76 -18.10 11.28
CA LEU A 201 5.42 -17.68 12.64
C LEU A 201 6.28 -18.44 13.67
N SER A 202 7.38 -17.84 14.10
CA SER A 202 8.25 -18.41 15.13
C SER A 202 7.79 -17.98 16.52
N ASN A 203 7.07 -18.90 17.15
CA ASN A 203 6.60 -18.84 18.53
C ASN A 203 7.81 -18.78 19.50
N SER A 204 8.21 -17.58 19.96
CA SER A 204 9.33 -17.42 20.89
C SER A 204 8.90 -17.13 22.33
N GLN A 205 8.18 -18.09 22.93
CA GLN A 205 8.26 -18.23 24.38
C GLN A 205 9.62 -18.83 24.76
N ARG A 206 10.31 -18.11 25.67
CA ARG A 206 11.50 -18.49 26.43
C ARG A 206 12.83 -18.31 25.69
N ARG A 207 13.61 -17.34 26.15
CA ARG A 207 14.97 -17.65 26.64
C ARG A 207 15.38 -16.70 27.77
N ARG A 208 15.83 -17.33 28.84
CA ARG A 208 16.22 -16.78 30.14
C ARG A 208 17.55 -16.04 30.02
N SER A 209 17.72 -15.07 30.93
CA SER A 209 18.95 -14.35 31.20
C SER A 209 20.15 -15.27 31.37
N LEU A 210 21.30 -14.91 30.80
CA LEU A 210 22.59 -15.28 31.35
C LEU A 210 23.51 -14.06 31.41
N HIS A 211 23.98 -13.88 32.64
CA HIS A 211 24.78 -12.79 33.17
C HIS A 211 26.28 -13.14 33.09
N ARG A 212 27.14 -12.11 32.92
CA ARG A 212 28.61 -12.10 33.11
C ARG A 212 29.43 -12.92 32.11
N ARG A 213 30.60 -12.47 31.63
CA ARG A 213 31.76 -11.95 32.39
C ARG A 213 32.64 -11.01 31.54
N ARG A 214 33.22 -10.03 32.23
CA ARG A 214 34.45 -9.31 31.85
C ARG A 214 35.61 -10.28 31.60
N PHE A 215 36.42 -10.02 30.58
CA PHE A 215 37.86 -10.30 30.60
C PHE A 215 38.59 -9.14 29.91
N SER A 216 39.62 -8.63 30.58
CA SER A 216 40.55 -7.61 30.09
C SER A 216 41.83 -8.30 29.66
N LEU A 217 42.44 -7.91 28.54
CA LEU A 217 43.89 -8.03 28.32
C LEU A 217 44.39 -6.84 27.48
N ARG A 218 45.66 -6.49 27.74
CA ARG A 218 46.35 -5.22 27.49
C ARG A 218 47.62 -5.51 26.69
N ALA A 219 47.98 -4.60 25.77
CA ALA A 219 49.28 -4.42 25.08
C ALA A 219 49.75 -5.58 24.16
N SER A 220 50.55 -5.42 23.09
CA SER A 220 51.60 -4.43 22.77
C SER A 220 51.92 -4.34 21.25
N GLU A 221 52.43 -3.17 20.84
CA GLU A 221 53.58 -2.89 19.96
C GLU A 221 53.80 -3.50 18.55
N SER A 222 53.92 -2.56 17.59
CA SER A 222 55.06 -2.33 16.66
C SER A 222 55.09 -3.00 15.28
N PHE A 223 55.04 -2.18 14.20
CA PHE A 223 56.19 -1.98 13.30
C PHE A 223 55.99 -0.81 12.28
N LYS A 224 57.09 -0.10 11.99
CA LYS A 224 57.30 0.97 10.98
C LYS A 224 57.08 0.46 9.53
N THR A 225 56.80 1.28 8.50
CA THR A 225 57.70 2.22 7.77
C THR A 225 56.90 3.03 6.71
N HIS A 226 57.04 4.37 6.64
CA HIS A 226 57.83 5.15 5.66
C HIS A 226 57.27 5.21 4.22
N TRP A 227 56.78 6.38 3.77
CA TRP A 227 57.27 7.16 2.61
C TRP A 227 56.55 8.52 2.49
N ASP A 228 57.37 9.51 2.10
CA ASP A 228 57.13 10.95 1.89
C ASP A 228 56.20 11.34 0.72
N LEU A 229 55.87 12.64 0.71
CA LEU A 229 55.45 13.58 -0.36
C LEU A 229 54.12 14.25 0.05
N GLY A 230 54.04 15.52 0.46
CA GLY A 230 54.68 16.71 -0.09
C GLY A 230 53.63 17.53 -0.86
N ARG A 231 53.01 18.54 -0.22
CA ARG A 231 52.44 19.70 -0.93
C ARG A 231 52.24 20.89 0.01
N SER A 232 52.90 21.98 -0.36
CA SER A 232 52.82 23.32 0.21
C SER A 232 51.42 23.93 0.13
N THR A 233 51.00 24.60 1.20
CA THR A 233 50.60 26.02 1.25
C THR A 233 50.71 26.49 2.68
#